data_AF-A0A7J7V7H1-F1
#
_entry.id   AF-A0A7J7V7H1-F1
#
_cell.length_a   1.000
_cell.length_b   1.000
_cell.length_c   1.000
_cell.angle_alpha   90.00
_cell.angle_beta   90.00
_cell.angle_gamma   90.00
#
_symmetry.space_group_name_H-M   'P 1'
#
loop_
_entity.id
_entity.type
_entity.pdbx_description
1 polymer ?
#
loop_
_entity_poly.entity_id
_entity_poly.type
_entity_poly.pdbx_seq_one_letter_code
_entity_poly.pdbx_strand_id
1 'polypeptide(L)'
;MGLFGKTQEKPPKEMVNEWSLKIRKEMRVVDRQIRDIQREEEKVKRSVKDAAKKGQKDVCVVLAKEMIRSKKAVSKLYASKAHMNSVLMGMKNQLGKMAVTLQPPH
;
A
#
# COMPACT_ATOMS: atom_id res chain seq x y z
N MET A 1 2.75 -2.29 46.96
CA MET A 1 2.45 -1.55 45.71
C MET A 1 3.41 -0.39 45.61
N GLY A 2 4.36 -0.46 44.67
CA GLY A 2 5.38 0.56 44.45
C GLY A 2 4.84 1.71 43.60
N LEU A 3 4.87 2.90 44.18
CA LEU A 3 4.63 4.22 43.62
C LEU A 3 5.56 4.48 42.41
N PHE A 4 5.04 5.19 41.39
CA PHE A 4 5.71 5.57 40.13
C PHE A 4 5.76 4.49 39.04
N GLY A 5 4.63 4.38 38.34
CA GLY A 5 4.56 3.80 37.02
C GLY A 5 5.42 4.58 36.02
N LYS A 6 6.42 3.90 35.48
CA LYS A 6 6.78 4.05 34.08
C LYS A 6 6.61 2.66 33.49
N THR A 7 5.41 2.40 32.97
CA THR A 7 5.25 1.44 31.88
C THR A 7 6.42 1.68 30.95
N GLN A 8 7.25 0.67 30.72
CA GLN A 8 8.44 0.80 29.90
C GLN A 8 7.96 1.08 28.47
N GLU A 9 7.68 2.35 28.18
CA GLU A 9 7.32 2.83 26.85
C GLU A 9 8.50 2.44 25.97
N LYS A 10 8.24 1.56 25.01
CA LYS A 10 9.26 1.12 24.05
C LYS A 10 10.00 2.35 23.54
N PRO A 11 11.33 2.34 23.48
CA PRO A 11 12.08 3.52 23.07
C PRO A 11 11.56 4.01 21.72
N PRO A 12 11.41 5.34 21.50
CA PRO A 12 10.81 5.89 20.28
C PRO A 12 11.41 5.34 18.98
N LYS A 13 12.70 5.00 18.99
CA LYS A 13 13.40 4.33 17.90
C LYS A 13 12.82 2.95 17.56
N GLU A 14 12.49 2.14 18.55
CA GLU A 14 11.86 0.82 18.36
C GLU A 14 10.44 0.95 17.84
N MET A 15 9.65 1.92 18.34
CA MET A 15 8.29 2.17 17.84
C MET A 15 8.31 2.56 16.36
N VAL A 16 9.21 3.47 15.96
CA VAL A 16 9.34 3.89 14.56
C VAL A 16 9.80 2.73 13.67
N ASN A 17 10.70 1.87 14.16
CA ASN A 17 11.11 0.67 13.44
C ASN A 17 9.95 -0.34 13.27
N GLU A 18 9.17 -0.59 14.32
CA GLU A 18 8.01 -1.48 14.28
C GLU A 18 6.96 -0.99 13.28
N TRP A 19 6.64 0.30 13.32
CA TRP A 19 5.70 0.91 12.38
C TRP A 19 6.24 0.90 10.94
N SER A 20 7.53 1.17 10.74
CA SER A 20 8.18 1.08 9.42
C SER A 20 8.11 -0.33 8.84
N LEU A 21 8.25 -1.36 9.67
CA LEU A 21 8.10 -2.76 9.24
C LEU A 21 6.65 -3.08 8.85
N LYS A 22 5.66 -2.62 9.63
CA LYS A 22 4.24 -2.77 9.31
C LYS A 22 3.88 -2.10 7.99
N ILE A 23 4.29 -0.85 7.78
CA ILE A 23 4.05 -0.12 6.51
C ILE A 23 4.67 -0.87 5.34
N ARG A 24 5.91 -1.35 5.45
CA ARG A 24 6.55 -2.15 4.39
C ARG A 24 5.81 -3.47 4.13
N LYS A 25 5.21 -4.09 5.15
CA LYS A 25 4.39 -5.29 4.97
C LYS A 25 3.13 -4.97 4.19
N GLU A 26 2.42 -3.91 4.56
CA GLU A 26 1.21 -3.45 3.86
C GLU A 26 1.50 -3.03 2.41
N MET A 27 2.63 -2.36 2.14
CA MET A 27 3.06 -2.06 0.78
C MET A 27 3.20 -3.32 -0.08
N ARG A 28 3.73 -4.42 0.47
CA ARG A 28 3.83 -5.71 -0.26
C ARG A 28 2.46 -6.36 -0.48
N VAL A 29 1.51 -6.14 0.42
CA VAL A 29 0.11 -6.59 0.25
C VAL A 29 -0.52 -5.83 -0.92
N VAL A 30 -0.36 -4.51 -0.95
CA VAL A 30 -0.84 -3.66 -2.06
C VAL A 30 -0.20 -4.08 -3.38
N ASP A 31 1.10 -4.35 -3.41
CA ASP A 31 1.78 -4.85 -4.63
C ASP A 31 1.30 -6.24 -5.08
N ARG A 32 0.86 -7.10 -4.16
CA ARG A 32 0.19 -8.36 -4.52
C ARG A 32 -1.19 -8.08 -5.10
N GLN A 33 -1.99 -7.26 -4.45
CA GLN A 33 -3.34 -6.91 -4.92
C GLN A 33 -3.31 -6.29 -6.32
N ILE A 34 -2.36 -5.39 -6.61
CA ILE A 34 -2.18 -4.81 -7.94
C ILE A 34 -1.92 -5.92 -8.98
N ARG A 35 -0.99 -6.84 -8.69
CA ARG A 35 -0.69 -7.96 -9.61
C ARG A 35 -1.88 -8.90 -9.79
N ASP A 36 -2.64 -9.15 -8.74
CA ASP A 36 -3.81 -10.02 -8.80
C ASP A 36 -4.90 -9.40 -9.69
N ILE A 37 -5.16 -8.10 -9.53
CA ILE A 37 -6.11 -7.37 -10.39
C ILE A 37 -5.62 -7.34 -11.83
N GLN A 38 -4.33 -7.09 -12.08
CA GLN A 38 -3.77 -7.09 -13.45
C GLN A 38 -3.92 -8.45 -14.13
N ARG A 39 -3.69 -9.55 -13.41
CA ARG A 39 -3.92 -10.90 -13.95
C ARG A 39 -5.39 -11.15 -14.28
N GLU A 40 -6.30 -10.64 -13.47
CA GLU A 40 -7.73 -10.76 -13.74
C GLU A 40 -8.16 -9.88 -14.92
N GLU A 41 -7.60 -8.67 -15.06
CA GLU A 41 -7.79 -7.81 -16.24
C GLU A 41 -7.37 -8.52 -17.53
N GLU A 42 -6.28 -9.29 -17.53
CA GLU A 42 -5.88 -10.06 -18.70
C GLU A 42 -6.90 -11.13 -19.10
N LYS A 43 -7.52 -11.81 -18.12
CA LYS A 43 -8.59 -12.78 -18.39
C LYS A 43 -9.83 -12.09 -18.94
N VAL A 44 -10.27 -11.00 -18.30
CA VAL A 44 -11.42 -10.21 -18.77
C VAL A 44 -11.18 -9.71 -20.20
N LYS A 45 -9.96 -9.28 -20.54
CA LYS A 45 -9.59 -8.87 -21.90
C LYS A 45 -9.75 -9.99 -22.92
N ARG A 46 -9.42 -11.24 -22.57
CA ARG A 46 -9.66 -12.41 -23.43
C ARG A 46 -11.16 -12.65 -23.59
N SER A 47 -11.91 -12.65 -22.50
CA SER A 47 -13.37 -12.82 -22.51
C SER A 47 -14.09 -11.75 -23.37
N VAL A 48 -13.65 -10.49 -23.32
CA VAL A 48 -14.18 -9.42 -24.18
C VAL A 48 -13.94 -9.73 -25.65
N LYS A 49 -12.73 -10.16 -26.03
CA LYS A 49 -12.42 -10.52 -27.43
C LYS A 49 -13.28 -11.68 -27.92
N ASP A 50 -13.47 -12.69 -27.08
CA ASP A 50 -14.28 -13.87 -27.43
C ASP A 50 -15.77 -13.52 -27.54
N ALA A 51 -16.30 -12.71 -26.62
CA ALA A 51 -17.67 -12.20 -26.68
C ALA A 51 -17.90 -11.31 -27.92
N ALA A 52 -16.91 -10.49 -28.30
CA ALA A 52 -16.96 -9.66 -29.48
C ALA A 52 -17.02 -10.50 -30.77
N LYS A 53 -16.22 -11.56 -30.88
CA LYS A 53 -16.27 -12.51 -32.01
C LYS A 53 -17.63 -13.20 -32.13
N LYS A 54 -18.29 -13.46 -31.00
CA LYS A 54 -19.63 -14.08 -30.94
C LYS A 54 -20.77 -13.08 -31.17
N GLY A 55 -20.49 -11.79 -31.37
CA GLY A 55 -21.51 -10.75 -31.58
C GLY A 55 -22.31 -10.38 -30.33
N GLN A 56 -21.87 -10.78 -29.14
CA GLN A 56 -22.59 -10.55 -27.88
C GLN A 56 -22.31 -9.15 -27.32
N LYS A 57 -23.02 -8.14 -27.86
CA LYS A 57 -22.80 -6.72 -27.53
C LYS A 57 -23.03 -6.42 -26.05
N ASP A 58 -24.08 -6.95 -25.43
CA ASP A 58 -24.41 -6.68 -24.03
C ASP A 58 -23.33 -7.19 -23.07
N VAL A 59 -22.81 -8.39 -23.35
CA VAL A 59 -21.71 -9.01 -22.59
C VAL A 59 -20.44 -8.17 -22.71
N CYS A 60 -20.12 -7.69 -23.91
CA CYS A 60 -18.97 -6.79 -24.12
C CYS A 60 -19.10 -5.50 -23.30
N VAL A 61 -20.29 -4.91 -23.21
CA VAL A 61 -20.53 -3.68 -22.42
C VAL A 61 -20.33 -3.93 -20.93
N VAL A 62 -20.83 -5.05 -20.40
CA VAL A 62 -20.65 -5.41 -18.99
C VAL A 62 -19.17 -5.64 -18.66
N LEU A 63 -18.48 -6.43 -19.49
CA LEU A 63 -17.05 -6.71 -19.30
C LEU A 63 -16.18 -5.46 -19.47
N ALA A 64 -16.56 -4.53 -20.36
CA ALA A 64 -15.88 -3.24 -20.50
C ALA A 64 -16.04 -2.37 -19.26
N LYS A 65 -17.24 -2.33 -18.65
CA LYS A 65 -17.46 -1.63 -17.37
C LYS A 65 -16.59 -2.22 -16.26
N GLU A 66 -16.46 -3.55 -16.21
CA GLU A 66 -15.62 -4.22 -15.24
C GLU A 66 -14.14 -3.88 -15.43
N MET A 67 -13.65 -3.85 -16.67
CA MET A 67 -12.29 -3.38 -17.00
C MET A 67 -12.01 -1.96 -16.47
N ILE A 68 -12.97 -1.04 -16.61
CA ILE A 68 -12.81 0.34 -16.12
C ILE A 68 -12.76 0.36 -14.58
N ARG A 69 -13.55 -0.48 -13.92
CA ARG A 69 -13.55 -0.59 -12.45
C ARG A 69 -12.21 -1.14 -11.94
N SER A 70 -11.68 -2.18 -12.57
CA SER A 70 -10.35 -2.74 -12.24
C SER A 70 -9.25 -1.69 -12.38
N LYS A 71 -9.25 -0.91 -13.47
CA LYS A 71 -8.27 0.18 -13.65
C LYS A 71 -8.37 1.25 -12.56
N LYS A 72 -9.59 1.65 -12.17
CA LYS A 72 -9.80 2.59 -11.07
C LYS A 72 -9.32 2.03 -9.74
N ALA A 73 -9.54 0.73 -9.48
CA ALA A 73 -9.05 0.06 -8.28
C ALA A 73 -7.51 0.05 -8.23
N VAL A 74 -6.85 -0.31 -9.33
CA VAL A 74 -5.38 -0.28 -9.45
C VAL A 74 -4.84 1.14 -9.25
N SER A 75 -5.45 2.15 -9.85
CA SER A 75 -5.06 3.56 -9.65
C SER A 75 -5.14 3.97 -8.17
N LYS A 76 -6.21 3.60 -7.47
CA LYS A 76 -6.37 3.86 -6.04
C LYS A 76 -5.31 3.13 -5.20
N LEU A 77 -4.96 1.90 -5.56
CA LEU A 77 -3.91 1.13 -4.89
C LEU A 77 -2.52 1.77 -5.09
N TYR A 78 -2.22 2.29 -6.28
CA TYR A 78 -0.99 3.05 -6.51
C TYR A 78 -0.93 4.34 -5.68
N ALA A 79 -2.05 5.07 -5.57
CA ALA A 79 -2.13 6.24 -4.70
C ALA A 79 -1.89 5.85 -3.22
N SER A 80 -2.52 4.78 -2.75
CA SER A 80 -2.29 4.24 -1.39
C SER A 80 -0.82 3.89 -1.16
N LYS A 81 -0.15 3.27 -2.13
CA LYS A 81 1.28 2.98 -2.08
C LYS A 81 2.13 4.25 -1.97
N ALA A 82 1.78 5.30 -2.71
CA ALA A 82 2.47 6.59 -2.62
C ALA A 82 2.30 7.23 -1.23
N HIS A 83 1.10 7.19 -0.66
CA HIS A 83 0.85 7.66 0.71
C HIS A 83 1.68 6.89 1.74
N MET A 84 1.72 5.55 1.65
CA MET A 84 2.54 4.72 2.53
C MET A 84 4.04 5.06 2.44
N ASN A 85 4.54 5.31 1.22
CA ASN A 85 5.92 5.76 1.01
C ASN A 85 6.19 7.12 1.67
N SER A 86 5.27 8.07 1.54
CA SER A 86 5.40 9.39 2.18
C SER A 86 5.50 9.28 3.70
N VAL A 87 4.62 8.46 4.32
CA VAL A 87 4.66 8.19 5.76
C VAL A 87 6.00 7.56 6.15
N LEU A 88 6.47 6.55 5.40
CA LEU A 88 7.76 5.89 5.67
C LEU A 88 8.94 6.89 5.62
N MET A 89 8.94 7.83 4.68
CA MET A 89 9.97 8.87 4.61
C MET A 89 9.89 9.84 5.79
N GLY A 90 8.69 10.24 6.20
CA GLY A 90 8.47 11.05 7.40
C GLY A 90 9.03 10.39 8.67
N MET A 91 8.81 9.08 8.80
CA MET A 91 9.33 8.27 9.91
C MET A 91 10.87 8.18 9.89
N LYS A 92 11.47 8.00 8.72
CA LYS A 92 12.93 8.01 8.56
C LYS A 92 13.53 9.37 8.95
N ASN A 93 12.87 10.46 8.57
CA ASN A 93 13.29 11.81 8.96
C ASN A 93 13.22 12.01 10.49
N GLN A 94 12.17 11.52 11.15
CA GLN A 94 12.08 11.57 12.62
C GLN A 94 13.24 10.84 13.31
N LEU A 95 13.64 9.66 12.81
CA LEU A 95 14.81 8.94 13.32
C LEU A 95 16.11 9.75 13.16
N GLY A 96 16.31 10.39 12.00
CA GLY A 96 17.48 11.23 11.75
C GLY A 96 17.55 12.45 12.68
N LYS A 97 16.41 13.13 12.90
CA LYS A 97 16.33 14.24 13.86
C LYS A 97 16.69 13.81 15.28
N MET A 98 16.16 12.67 15.74
CA MET A 98 16.48 12.14 17.07
C MET A 98 17.96 11.78 17.24
N ALA A 99 18.61 11.28 16.17
CA ALA A 99 20.04 10.96 16.19
C ALA A 99 20.92 12.22 16.32
N VAL A 100 20.56 13.32 15.65
CA VAL A 100 21.31 14.59 15.72
C VAL A 100 21.12 15.27 17.08
N THR A 101 19.92 15.25 17.66
CA THR A 101 19.65 15.88 18.96
C THR A 101 20.34 15.18 20.15
N LEU A 102 20.82 13.95 19.97
CA LEU A 102 21.54 13.18 21.00
C LEU A 102 23.07 13.33 20.91
N GLN A 103 23.58 14.13 19.98
CA GLN A 103 25.00 14.47 19.89
C GLN A 103 25.28 15.67 20.82
N PRO A 104 26.14 15.54 21.85
CA PRO A 104 26.47 16.67 22.72
C PRO A 104 27.20 17.76 21.90
N PRO A 105 26.97 19.06 22.18
CA PRO A 105 27.78 20.11 21.62
C PRO A 105 29.24 19.92 22.09
N HIS A 106 30.18 20.06 21.16
CA HIS A 106 31.61 20.07 21.44
C HIS A 106 32.00 21.20 22.40
#